data_AF-A0A7W0FXV8-F1
#
_entry.id   AF-A0A7W0FXV8-F1
#
_cell.length_a   1.000
_cell.length_b   1.000
_cell.length_c   1.000
_cell.angle_alpha   90.00
_cell.angle_beta   90.00
_cell.angle_gamma   90.00
#
_symmetry.space_group_name_H-M   'P 1'
#
loop_
_entity.id
_entity.type
_entity.pdbx_description
1 polymer ?
#
loop_
_entity_poly.entity_id
_entity_poly.type
_entity_poly.pdbx_seq_one_letter_code
_entity_poly.pdbx_strand_id
1 'polypeptide(L)'
;MVDLYLEALMKGEIGRHQKISMIQPKNRFDAQIEKDVDSYLSTLSFEFEDPNNKFITPEIKRVKKRAQLLEEIKQPELFQQIDLGIKILISEGGNYLSNEENEVLSKEIFEAIQFFENMDLDQTEINYKEILNLSEVTINSIFKIAVDKFNESNNLQSYVLFLLLSIFIPENAQYWFRAGICAHKCENYDQAIRCYSAASALDPTLFEPWIFSIDCHLRRGRKLEAQAAYEEAINMNGLLSLDDSWKLILMHYQAVFTA
;
A
#
# COMPACT_ATOMS: atom_id res chain seq x y z
N MET A 1 -18.36 14.41 -3.15
CA MET A 1 -18.60 14.05 -1.73
C MET A 1 -17.23 13.86 -1.12
N VAL A 2 -16.76 14.85 -0.37
CA VAL A 2 -15.56 14.70 0.47
C VAL A 2 -15.91 13.58 1.45
N ASP A 3 -15.23 12.44 1.32
CA ASP A 3 -15.60 11.17 1.96
C ASP A 3 -15.76 11.35 3.48
N LEU A 4 -16.80 10.74 4.05
CA LEU A 4 -17.05 10.67 5.51
C LEU A 4 -15.80 10.30 6.34
N TYR A 5 -14.84 9.63 5.71
CA TYR A 5 -13.53 9.27 6.27
C TYR A 5 -12.63 10.49 6.55
N LEU A 6 -12.59 11.49 5.66
CA LEU A 6 -11.88 12.76 5.88
C LEU A 6 -12.53 13.56 6.99
N GLU A 7 -13.86 13.68 6.99
CA GLU A 7 -14.57 14.33 8.09
C GLU A 7 -14.33 13.62 9.44
N ALA A 8 -14.26 12.29 9.45
CA ALA A 8 -14.00 11.51 10.66
C ALA A 8 -12.55 11.69 11.17
N LEU A 9 -11.55 11.72 10.28
CA LEU A 9 -10.16 12.01 10.64
C LEU A 9 -9.95 13.46 11.09
N MET A 10 -10.60 14.41 10.40
CA MET A 10 -10.55 15.85 10.71
C MET A 10 -11.27 16.20 12.02
N LYS A 11 -12.37 15.51 12.36
CA LYS A 11 -13.09 15.72 13.63
C LYS A 11 -12.43 15.01 14.83
N GLY A 12 -11.52 14.06 14.62
CA GLY A 12 -11.02 13.17 15.68
C GLY A 12 -9.51 13.21 15.99
N GLU A 13 -8.64 13.38 14.98
CA GLU A 13 -7.22 12.99 15.15
C GLU A 13 -6.18 14.07 14.81
N ILE A 14 -6.45 15.00 13.88
CA ILE A 14 -5.45 16.00 13.45
C ILE A 14 -5.04 16.95 14.62
N GLY A 15 -5.86 17.06 15.67
CA GLY A 15 -5.56 17.85 16.87
C GLY A 15 -5.14 17.06 18.11
N ARG A 16 -5.19 15.72 18.10
CA ARG A 16 -4.70 14.92 19.24
C ARG A 16 -3.24 14.58 19.01
N HIS A 17 -2.38 15.57 19.23
CA HIS A 17 -1.04 15.27 19.75
C HIS A 17 -1.20 14.68 21.16
N GLN A 18 -1.69 13.44 21.25
CA GLN A 18 -1.30 12.59 22.37
C GLN A 18 0.22 12.61 22.35
N LYS A 19 0.82 12.94 23.50
CA LYS A 19 2.27 12.90 23.73
C LYS A 19 2.88 11.82 22.85
N ILE A 20 3.75 12.22 21.92
CA ILE A 20 4.51 11.32 21.07
C ILE A 20 5.29 10.38 22.00
N SER A 21 4.66 9.25 22.23
CA SER A 21 5.10 8.04 22.90
C SER A 21 4.31 7.03 22.08
N MET A 22 4.87 6.34 21.10
CA MET A 22 6.22 5.81 21.02
C MET A 22 6.62 5.82 19.54
N ILE A 23 7.92 5.71 19.28
CA ILE A 23 8.38 4.97 18.09
C ILE A 23 7.49 3.72 18.05
N GLN A 24 6.61 3.59 17.05
CA GLN A 24 5.97 2.30 16.79
C GLN A 24 7.15 1.33 16.73
N PRO A 25 7.28 0.39 17.68
CA PRO A 25 8.36 -0.56 17.60
C PRO A 25 8.18 -1.19 16.22
N LYS A 26 9.23 -1.15 15.37
CA LYS A 26 9.27 -2.03 14.19
C LYS A 26 8.67 -3.34 14.66
N ASN A 27 7.63 -3.84 13.97
CA ASN A 27 7.03 -5.11 14.35
C ASN A 27 8.20 -6.06 14.61
N ARG A 28 8.18 -6.79 15.73
CA ARG A 28 9.33 -7.61 16.17
C ARG A 28 9.83 -8.47 15.01
N PHE A 29 8.93 -8.89 14.12
CA PHE A 29 9.22 -9.54 12.86
C PHE A 29 10.04 -8.66 11.89
N ASP A 30 9.57 -7.47 11.50
CA ASP A 30 10.32 -6.51 10.65
C ASP A 30 11.70 -6.16 11.21
N ALA A 31 11.80 -5.94 12.53
CA ALA A 31 13.07 -5.65 13.20
C ALA A 31 14.03 -6.84 13.13
N GLN A 32 13.50 -8.06 13.28
CA GLN A 32 14.27 -9.30 13.24
C GLN A 32 14.70 -9.61 11.79
N ILE A 33 13.82 -9.44 10.82
CA ILE A 33 14.10 -9.61 9.39
C ILE A 33 15.21 -8.66 8.96
N GLU A 34 15.09 -7.36 9.28
CA GLU A 34 16.14 -6.40 8.94
C GLU A 34 17.47 -6.74 9.61
N LYS A 35 17.44 -7.17 10.88
CA LYS A 35 18.65 -7.60 11.60
C LYS A 35 19.29 -8.84 10.97
N ASP A 36 18.48 -9.79 10.51
CA ASP A 36 18.96 -11.01 9.87
C ASP A 36 19.52 -10.73 8.47
N VAL A 37 18.88 -9.84 7.71
CA VAL A 37 19.40 -9.32 6.44
C VAL A 37 20.71 -8.57 6.66
N ASP A 38 20.80 -7.72 7.69
CA ASP A 38 22.01 -6.95 8.00
C ASP A 38 23.16 -7.86 8.47
N SER A 39 22.84 -8.90 9.25
CA SER A 39 23.77 -9.95 9.66
C SER A 39 24.29 -10.72 8.45
N TYR A 40 23.41 -11.15 7.53
CA TYR A 40 23.81 -11.81 6.29
C TYR A 40 24.67 -10.92 5.39
N LEU A 41 24.30 -9.65 5.21
CA LEU A 41 25.11 -8.71 4.43
C LEU A 41 26.48 -8.42 5.06
N SER A 42 26.65 -8.64 6.36
CA SER A 42 27.94 -8.49 7.04
C SER A 42 28.92 -9.63 6.77
N THR A 43 28.42 -10.81 6.34
CA THR A 43 29.27 -11.94 5.95
C THR A 43 29.73 -11.86 4.51
N LEU A 44 29.12 -10.98 3.70
CA LEU A 44 29.44 -10.78 2.29
C LEU A 44 30.52 -9.70 2.12
N SER A 45 31.54 -9.99 1.31
CA SER A 45 32.53 -9.01 0.85
C SER A 45 32.10 -8.42 -0.50
N PHE A 46 31.94 -7.10 -0.56
CA PHE A 46 31.64 -6.38 -1.80
C PHE A 46 32.93 -5.73 -2.33
N GLU A 47 33.35 -6.06 -3.55
CA GLU A 47 34.56 -5.51 -4.17
C GLU A 47 34.24 -4.39 -5.15
N PHE A 48 35.24 -3.54 -5.42
CA PHE A 48 35.19 -2.55 -6.51
C PHE A 48 35.26 -3.27 -7.85
N GLU A 49 34.30 -3.00 -8.73
CA GLU A 49 34.25 -3.61 -10.07
C GLU A 49 35.26 -2.98 -11.04
N ASP A 50 35.51 -1.68 -10.90
CA ASP A 50 36.54 -0.95 -11.64
C ASP A 50 37.09 0.18 -10.75
N PRO A 51 38.40 0.21 -10.42
CA PRO A 51 39.02 1.27 -9.63
C PRO A 51 38.82 2.69 -10.19
N ASN A 52 38.50 2.82 -11.49
CA ASN A 52 38.22 4.10 -12.14
C ASN A 52 36.73 4.48 -12.17
N ASN A 53 35.82 3.54 -11.91
CA ASN A 53 34.37 3.79 -11.84
C ASN A 53 33.95 4.16 -10.41
N LYS A 54 34.12 5.43 -10.06
CA LYS A 54 33.85 5.98 -8.71
C LYS A 54 32.38 5.92 -8.28
N PHE A 55 31.44 5.57 -9.17
CA PHE A 55 30.01 5.62 -8.91
C PHE A 55 29.42 4.31 -8.35
N ILE A 56 30.15 3.19 -8.42
CA ILE A 56 29.68 1.89 -7.91
C ILE A 56 30.66 1.41 -6.84
N THR A 57 30.43 1.88 -5.61
CA THR A 57 31.23 1.47 -4.45
C THR A 57 30.69 0.15 -3.85
N PRO A 58 31.53 -0.59 -3.10
CA PRO A 58 31.10 -1.70 -2.24
C PRO A 58 29.87 -1.39 -1.38
N GLU A 59 29.80 -0.16 -0.85
CA GLU A 59 28.69 0.31 -0.03
C GLU A 59 27.39 0.43 -0.83
N ILE A 60 27.45 0.99 -2.05
CA ILE A 60 26.30 1.09 -2.96
C ILE A 60 25.81 -0.30 -3.36
N LYS A 61 26.72 -1.25 -3.61
CA LYS A 61 26.35 -2.65 -3.90
C LYS A 61 25.66 -3.32 -2.72
N ARG A 62 26.16 -3.11 -1.50
CA ARG A 62 25.54 -3.62 -0.26
C ARG A 62 24.14 -3.06 -0.05
N VAL A 63 23.96 -1.75 -0.26
CA VAL A 63 22.65 -1.09 -0.15
C VAL A 63 21.66 -1.63 -1.19
N LYS A 64 22.08 -1.79 -2.45
CA LYS A 64 21.24 -2.39 -3.50
C LYS A 64 20.86 -3.83 -3.17
N LYS A 65 21.81 -4.66 -2.71
CA LYS A 65 21.52 -6.05 -2.33
C LYS A 65 20.60 -6.13 -1.11
N ARG A 66 20.75 -5.23 -0.14
CA ARG A 66 19.83 -5.08 1.00
C ARG A 66 18.41 -4.78 0.53
N ALA A 67 18.24 -3.80 -0.36
CA ALA A 67 16.94 -3.42 -0.89
C ALA A 67 16.29 -4.60 -1.63
N GLN A 68 17.05 -5.30 -2.47
CA GLN A 68 16.60 -6.50 -3.18
C GLN A 68 16.14 -7.60 -2.22
N LEU A 69 16.92 -7.94 -1.18
CA LEU A 69 16.56 -8.99 -0.22
C LEU A 69 15.30 -8.62 0.57
N LEU A 70 15.17 -7.35 0.97
CA LEU A 70 13.97 -6.86 1.65
C LEU A 70 12.75 -6.81 0.72
N GLU A 71 12.96 -6.70 -0.58
CA GLU A 71 11.89 -6.77 -1.58
C GLU A 71 11.49 -8.23 -1.87
N GLU A 72 12.46 -9.13 -1.96
CA GLU A 72 12.24 -10.58 -2.07
C GLU A 72 11.47 -11.13 -0.86
N ILE A 73 11.72 -10.64 0.36
CA ILE A 73 11.00 -11.07 1.58
C ILE A 73 9.56 -10.52 1.61
N LYS A 74 9.29 -9.39 0.96
CA LYS A 74 7.94 -8.81 0.86
C LYS A 74 7.04 -9.54 -0.14
N GLN A 75 7.61 -10.23 -1.13
CA GLN A 75 6.84 -11.02 -2.08
C GLN A 75 6.06 -12.16 -1.38
N PRO A 76 6.65 -12.99 -0.51
CA PRO A 76 5.93 -13.95 0.34
C PRO A 76 4.82 -13.33 1.19
N GLU A 77 5.04 -12.13 1.76
CA GLU A 77 4.01 -11.43 2.54
C GLU A 77 2.83 -11.03 1.66
N LEU A 78 3.10 -10.51 0.46
CA LEU A 78 2.08 -10.16 -0.52
C LEU A 78 1.25 -11.38 -0.94
N PHE A 79 1.89 -12.52 -1.22
CA PHE A 79 1.19 -13.77 -1.54
C PHE A 79 0.30 -14.26 -0.40
N GLN A 80 0.75 -14.15 0.86
CA GLN A 80 -0.08 -14.50 2.01
C GLN A 80 -1.31 -13.59 2.14
N GLN A 81 -1.19 -12.29 1.82
CA GLN A 81 -2.33 -11.37 1.81
C GLN A 81 -3.33 -11.73 0.71
N ILE A 82 -2.86 -12.11 -0.47
CA ILE A 82 -3.69 -12.53 -1.60
C ILE A 82 -4.46 -13.81 -1.26
N ASP A 83 -3.77 -14.82 -0.71
CA ASP A 83 -4.39 -16.08 -0.28
C ASP A 83 -5.47 -15.86 0.79
N LEU A 84 -5.24 -14.93 1.72
CA LEU A 84 -6.25 -14.53 2.69
C LEU A 84 -7.48 -13.90 2.02
N GLY A 85 -7.28 -12.99 1.07
CA GLY A 85 -8.36 -12.36 0.31
C GLY A 85 -9.22 -13.38 -0.44
N ILE A 86 -8.59 -14.34 -1.12
CA ILE A 86 -9.26 -15.44 -1.81
C ILE A 86 -10.09 -16.29 -0.85
N LYS A 87 -9.52 -16.67 0.30
CA LYS A 87 -10.24 -17.46 1.31
C LYS A 87 -11.50 -16.75 1.79
N ILE A 88 -11.41 -15.44 2.05
CA ILE A 88 -12.55 -14.62 2.46
C ILE A 88 -13.65 -14.65 1.39
N LEU A 89 -13.30 -14.47 0.12
CA LEU A 89 -14.27 -14.51 -0.99
C LEU A 89 -14.99 -15.86 -1.06
N ILE A 90 -14.26 -16.96 -0.92
CA ILE A 90 -14.82 -18.32 -0.99
C ILE A 90 -15.68 -18.64 0.24
N SER A 91 -15.21 -18.32 1.45
CA SER A 91 -15.91 -18.74 2.68
C SER A 91 -17.04 -17.81 3.10
N GLU A 92 -16.94 -16.52 2.78
CA GLU A 92 -17.86 -15.50 3.29
C GLU A 92 -18.61 -14.75 2.19
N GLY A 93 -18.26 -14.91 0.91
CA GLY A 93 -18.90 -14.19 -0.21
C GLY A 93 -20.43 -14.34 -0.23
N GLY A 94 -20.95 -15.53 0.08
CA GLY A 94 -22.39 -15.80 0.15
C GLY A 94 -23.15 -15.03 1.23
N ASN A 95 -22.46 -14.44 2.21
CA ASN A 95 -23.11 -13.59 3.23
C ASN A 95 -23.42 -12.19 2.71
N TYR A 96 -22.76 -11.75 1.63
CA TYR A 96 -22.80 -10.39 1.11
C TYR A 96 -23.47 -10.31 -0.27
N LEU A 97 -23.57 -11.44 -0.97
CA LEU A 97 -23.98 -11.52 -2.37
C LEU A 97 -25.27 -12.31 -2.54
N SER A 98 -25.98 -12.06 -3.63
CA SER A 98 -27.01 -12.99 -4.11
C SER A 98 -26.39 -14.32 -4.53
N ASN A 99 -27.19 -15.38 -4.59
CA ASN A 99 -26.71 -16.70 -5.02
C ASN A 99 -26.07 -16.65 -6.41
N GLU A 100 -26.68 -15.93 -7.36
CA GLU A 100 -26.16 -15.79 -8.73
C GLU A 100 -24.81 -15.06 -8.76
N GLU A 101 -24.69 -13.93 -8.05
CA GLU A 101 -23.43 -13.18 -7.92
C GLU A 101 -22.33 -14.03 -7.28
N ASN A 102 -22.66 -14.79 -6.23
CA ASN A 102 -21.70 -15.62 -5.51
C ASN A 102 -21.24 -16.83 -6.33
N GLU A 103 -22.11 -17.43 -7.14
CA GLU A 103 -21.75 -18.50 -8.07
C GLU A 103 -20.77 -18.00 -9.16
N VAL A 104 -21.05 -16.83 -9.74
CA VAL A 104 -20.16 -16.20 -10.74
C VAL A 104 -18.80 -15.87 -10.11
N LEU A 105 -18.79 -15.20 -8.96
CA LEU A 105 -17.57 -14.87 -8.22
C LEU A 105 -16.73 -16.12 -7.93
N SER A 106 -17.35 -17.16 -7.37
CA SER A 106 -16.64 -18.39 -6.98
C SER A 106 -16.01 -19.07 -8.18
N LYS A 107 -16.72 -19.12 -9.31
CA LYS A 107 -16.23 -19.71 -10.56
C LYS A 107 -15.03 -18.94 -11.11
N GLU A 108 -15.17 -17.62 -11.28
CA GLU A 108 -14.12 -16.81 -11.90
C GLU A 108 -12.88 -16.69 -11.00
N ILE A 109 -13.05 -16.62 -9.68
CA ILE A 109 -11.92 -16.65 -8.74
C ILE A 109 -11.22 -18.01 -8.77
N PHE A 110 -11.96 -19.12 -8.87
CA PHE A 110 -11.34 -20.43 -9.01
C PHE A 110 -10.53 -20.55 -10.31
N GLU A 111 -11.06 -20.07 -11.44
CA GLU A 111 -10.35 -20.02 -12.72
C GLU A 111 -9.09 -19.15 -12.64
N ALA A 112 -9.17 -17.99 -11.99
CA ALA A 112 -8.03 -17.10 -11.73
C ALA A 112 -6.92 -17.79 -10.91
N ILE A 113 -7.28 -18.52 -9.86
CA ILE A 113 -6.31 -19.27 -9.02
C ILE A 113 -5.63 -20.36 -9.83
N GLN A 114 -6.41 -21.18 -10.53
CA GLN A 114 -5.86 -22.25 -11.37
C GLN A 114 -4.93 -21.68 -12.44
N PHE A 115 -5.25 -20.51 -12.98
CA PHE A 115 -4.35 -19.82 -13.88
C PHE A 115 -3.02 -19.46 -13.20
N PHE A 116 -3.05 -18.81 -12.02
CA PHE A 116 -1.82 -18.43 -11.30
C PHE A 116 -0.96 -19.61 -10.86
N GLU A 117 -1.57 -20.73 -10.46
CA GLU A 117 -0.85 -21.95 -10.04
C GLU A 117 -0.11 -22.62 -11.21
N ASN A 118 -0.64 -22.50 -12.43
CA ASN A 118 -0.08 -23.12 -13.63
C ASN A 118 0.82 -22.15 -14.44
N MET A 119 1.05 -20.93 -13.94
CA MET A 119 1.80 -19.89 -14.61
C MET A 119 3.30 -19.99 -14.26
N ASP A 120 4.15 -20.17 -15.27
CA ASP A 120 5.61 -20.07 -15.09
C ASP A 120 5.99 -18.62 -14.75
N LEU A 121 6.52 -18.40 -13.54
CA LEU A 121 6.88 -17.10 -12.97
C LEU A 121 8.02 -16.36 -13.71
N ASP A 122 8.61 -16.97 -14.75
CA ASP A 122 9.73 -16.41 -15.52
C ASP A 122 9.29 -15.40 -16.60
N GLN A 123 7.99 -15.17 -16.81
CA GLN A 123 7.50 -14.18 -17.76
C GLN A 123 7.32 -12.80 -17.10
N THR A 124 8.13 -11.84 -17.53
CA THR A 124 8.35 -10.56 -16.84
C THR A 124 7.28 -9.50 -17.07
N GLU A 125 6.27 -9.72 -17.92
CA GLU A 125 5.21 -8.73 -18.17
C GLU A 125 3.87 -9.45 -18.35
N ILE A 126 3.19 -9.70 -17.24
CA ILE A 126 1.89 -10.35 -17.22
C ILE A 126 0.83 -9.27 -17.10
N ASN A 127 0.09 -9.05 -18.18
CA ASN A 127 -1.06 -8.17 -18.17
C ASN A 127 -2.25 -8.90 -17.53
N TYR A 128 -2.36 -8.82 -16.21
CA TYR A 128 -3.41 -9.49 -15.43
C TYR A 128 -4.84 -9.15 -15.93
N LYS A 129 -5.02 -7.96 -16.53
CA LYS A 129 -6.29 -7.50 -17.10
C LYS A 129 -6.72 -8.28 -18.34
N GLU A 130 -5.79 -8.65 -19.23
CA GLU A 130 -6.10 -9.42 -20.45
C GLU A 130 -6.32 -10.91 -20.16
N ILE A 131 -5.75 -11.38 -19.06
CA ILE A 131 -5.68 -12.80 -18.72
C ILE A 131 -6.86 -13.23 -17.85
N LEU A 132 -7.18 -12.45 -16.82
CA LEU A 132 -8.16 -12.89 -15.83
C LEU A 132 -9.59 -12.77 -16.34
N ASN A 133 -9.84 -11.92 -17.35
CA ASN A 133 -11.15 -11.67 -17.97
C ASN A 133 -12.32 -11.67 -16.97
N LEU A 134 -12.09 -11.09 -15.79
CA LEU A 134 -13.08 -11.07 -14.71
C LEU A 134 -14.28 -10.24 -15.17
N SER A 135 -15.47 -10.78 -14.96
CA SER A 135 -16.68 -10.04 -15.28
C SER A 135 -16.83 -8.83 -14.37
N GLU A 136 -17.55 -7.82 -14.86
CA GLU A 136 -17.92 -6.66 -14.06
C GLU A 136 -18.69 -7.07 -12.79
N VAL A 137 -19.46 -8.17 -12.86
CA VAL A 137 -20.16 -8.77 -11.72
C VAL A 137 -19.17 -9.21 -10.64
N THR A 138 -18.11 -9.91 -11.00
CA THR A 138 -17.07 -10.35 -10.05
C THR A 138 -16.34 -9.16 -9.43
N ILE A 139 -15.94 -8.18 -10.24
CA ILE A 139 -15.25 -6.96 -9.75
C ILE A 139 -16.14 -6.21 -8.75
N ASN A 140 -17.41 -6.00 -9.10
CA ASN A 140 -18.39 -5.34 -8.23
C ASN A 140 -18.68 -6.14 -6.97
N SER A 141 -18.68 -7.47 -7.05
CA SER A 141 -18.87 -8.36 -5.90
C SER A 141 -17.73 -8.24 -4.90
N ILE A 142 -16.48 -8.31 -5.36
CA ILE A 142 -15.29 -8.14 -4.50
C ILE A 142 -15.29 -6.74 -3.88
N PHE A 143 -15.61 -5.71 -4.66
CA PHE A 143 -15.71 -4.34 -4.17
C PHE A 143 -16.77 -4.19 -3.07
N LYS A 144 -17.96 -4.77 -3.28
CA LYS A 144 -19.06 -4.76 -2.30
C LYS A 144 -18.62 -5.42 -0.99
N ILE A 145 -18.03 -6.61 -1.05
CA ILE A 145 -17.52 -7.31 0.14
C ILE A 145 -16.45 -6.46 0.83
N ALA A 146 -15.50 -5.87 0.09
CA ALA A 146 -14.44 -5.03 0.67
C ALA A 146 -15.01 -3.82 1.43
N VAL A 147 -16.04 -3.18 0.88
CA VAL A 147 -16.74 -2.05 1.52
C VAL A 147 -17.52 -2.49 2.75
N ASP A 148 -18.24 -3.61 2.68
CA ASP A 148 -18.99 -4.13 3.83
C ASP A 148 -18.05 -4.52 4.98
N LYS A 149 -16.92 -5.17 4.67
CA LYS A 149 -15.86 -5.46 5.65
C LYS A 149 -15.26 -4.20 6.28
N PHE A 150 -15.07 -3.14 5.48
CA PHE A 150 -14.62 -1.86 6.01
C PHE A 150 -15.62 -1.28 7.00
N ASN A 151 -16.92 -1.31 6.66
CA ASN A 151 -17.99 -0.79 7.50
C ASN A 151 -18.14 -1.59 8.81
N GLU A 152 -17.86 -2.90 8.78
CA GLU A 152 -17.76 -3.75 9.96
C GLU A 152 -16.50 -3.51 10.81
N SER A 153 -15.64 -2.56 10.43
CA SER A 153 -14.31 -2.30 11.03
C SER A 153 -13.33 -3.48 10.89
N ASN A 154 -13.59 -4.42 9.99
CA ASN A 154 -12.70 -5.53 9.65
C ASN A 154 -11.61 -5.04 8.66
N ASN A 155 -10.79 -4.09 9.10
CA ASN A 155 -9.85 -3.35 8.25
C ASN A 155 -8.83 -4.24 7.52
N LEU A 156 -8.35 -5.32 8.16
CA LEU A 156 -7.41 -6.26 7.52
C LEU A 156 -8.07 -7.00 6.36
N GLN A 157 -9.30 -7.49 6.55
CA GLN A 157 -10.03 -8.18 5.49
C GLN A 157 -10.38 -7.23 4.34
N SER A 158 -10.79 -6.01 4.68
CA SER A 158 -11.03 -4.98 3.67
C SER A 158 -9.75 -4.63 2.89
N TYR A 159 -8.61 -4.50 3.59
CA TYR A 159 -7.30 -4.24 2.99
C TYR A 159 -6.94 -5.30 1.94
N VAL A 160 -7.01 -6.58 2.29
CA VAL A 160 -6.61 -7.64 1.34
C VAL A 160 -7.53 -7.71 0.13
N LEU A 161 -8.82 -7.39 0.27
CA LEU A 161 -9.75 -7.37 -0.85
C LEU A 161 -9.54 -6.16 -1.77
N PHE A 162 -9.25 -4.98 -1.23
CA PHE A 162 -8.85 -3.83 -2.05
C PHE A 162 -7.48 -4.03 -2.70
N LEU A 163 -6.55 -4.69 -2.01
CA LEU A 163 -5.26 -5.07 -2.59
C LEU A 163 -5.46 -6.06 -3.75
N LEU A 164 -6.35 -7.04 -3.60
CA LEU A 164 -6.69 -7.98 -4.67
C LEU A 164 -7.29 -7.26 -5.88
N LEU A 165 -8.23 -6.33 -5.68
CA LEU A 165 -8.77 -5.48 -6.74
C LEU A 165 -7.69 -4.64 -7.44
N SER A 166 -6.73 -4.11 -6.68
CA SER A 166 -5.61 -3.36 -7.24
C SER A 166 -4.62 -4.23 -8.03
N ILE A 167 -4.58 -5.54 -7.78
CA ILE A 167 -3.78 -6.47 -8.59
C ILE A 167 -4.53 -6.83 -9.88
N PHE A 168 -5.83 -7.06 -9.78
CA PHE A 168 -6.67 -7.40 -10.93
C PHE A 168 -6.88 -6.22 -11.87
N ILE A 169 -6.90 -4.99 -11.33
CA ILE A 169 -7.12 -3.74 -12.08
C ILE A 169 -6.08 -2.72 -11.62
N PRO A 170 -4.80 -2.90 -12.02
CA PRO A 170 -3.70 -2.10 -11.51
C PRO A 170 -3.74 -0.63 -11.91
N GLU A 171 -4.48 -0.28 -12.96
CA GLU A 171 -4.60 1.10 -13.44
C GLU A 171 -5.64 1.92 -12.65
N ASN A 172 -6.42 1.28 -11.77
CA ASN A 172 -7.42 1.98 -10.99
C ASN A 172 -6.82 2.51 -9.68
N ALA A 173 -6.41 3.78 -9.70
CA ALA A 173 -5.85 4.50 -8.56
C ALA A 173 -6.73 4.40 -7.29
N GLN A 174 -8.05 4.30 -7.43
CA GLN A 174 -8.95 4.26 -6.28
C GLN A 174 -8.84 2.96 -5.47
N TYR A 175 -8.54 1.82 -6.10
CA TYR A 175 -8.34 0.57 -5.36
C TYR A 175 -7.07 0.61 -4.54
N TRP A 176 -5.98 1.13 -5.12
CA TRP A 176 -4.74 1.41 -4.39
C TRP A 176 -4.99 2.37 -3.22
N PHE A 177 -5.71 3.45 -3.45
CA PHE A 177 -6.02 4.42 -2.39
C PHE A 177 -6.83 3.80 -1.24
N ARG A 178 -7.88 3.03 -1.56
CA ARG A 178 -8.70 2.34 -0.55
C ARG A 178 -7.92 1.25 0.20
N ALA A 179 -7.05 0.51 -0.47
CA ALA A 179 -6.12 -0.42 0.19
C ALA A 179 -5.21 0.34 1.17
N GLY A 180 -4.68 1.51 0.77
CA GLY A 180 -3.87 2.36 1.63
C GLY A 180 -4.61 2.83 2.89
N ILE A 181 -5.87 3.25 2.76
CA ILE A 181 -6.74 3.60 3.90
C ILE A 181 -6.89 2.43 4.87
N CYS A 182 -7.13 1.23 4.36
CA CYS A 182 -7.32 0.04 5.20
C CYS A 182 -6.01 -0.35 5.90
N ALA A 183 -4.87 -0.28 5.20
CA ALA A 183 -3.55 -0.52 5.78
C ALA A 183 -3.20 0.52 6.86
N HIS A 184 -3.53 1.79 6.64
CA HIS A 184 -3.38 2.87 7.63
C HIS A 184 -4.18 2.59 8.90
N LYS A 185 -5.45 2.17 8.76
CA LYS A 185 -6.29 1.75 9.89
C LYS A 185 -5.77 0.51 10.62
N CYS A 186 -5.01 -0.34 9.94
CA CYS A 186 -4.30 -1.47 10.56
C CYS A 186 -2.96 -1.05 11.18
N GLU A 187 -2.63 0.25 11.19
CA GLU A 187 -1.32 0.80 11.58
C GLU A 187 -0.13 0.24 10.78
N ASN A 188 -0.40 -0.40 9.64
CA ASN A 188 0.62 -0.87 8.72
C ASN A 188 1.03 0.26 7.77
N TYR A 189 1.69 1.26 8.33
CA TYR A 189 2.05 2.48 7.62
C TYR A 189 3.01 2.24 6.43
N ASP A 190 3.86 1.21 6.48
CA ASP A 190 4.76 0.90 5.35
C ASP A 190 3.98 0.42 4.12
N GLN A 191 2.96 -0.42 4.31
CA GLN A 191 2.09 -0.85 3.21
C GLN A 191 1.14 0.27 2.77
N ALA A 192 0.64 1.09 3.71
CA ALA A 192 -0.17 2.25 3.38
C ALA A 192 0.58 3.23 2.47
N ILE A 193 1.85 3.55 2.78
CA ILE A 193 2.71 4.41 1.95
C ILE A 193 2.86 3.82 0.53
N ARG A 194 3.06 2.52 0.38
CA ARG A 194 3.16 1.86 -0.93
C ARG A 194 1.88 2.02 -1.74
N CYS A 195 0.74 1.73 -1.11
CA CYS A 195 -0.56 1.86 -1.73
C CYS A 195 -0.86 3.32 -2.13
N TYR A 196 -0.53 4.29 -1.27
CA TYR A 196 -0.69 5.71 -1.59
C TYR A 196 0.23 6.17 -2.71
N SER A 197 1.49 5.71 -2.73
CA SER A 197 2.43 6.00 -3.80
C SER A 197 1.98 5.43 -5.14
N ALA A 198 1.41 4.23 -5.16
CA ALA A 198 0.82 3.65 -6.36
C ALA A 198 -0.40 4.47 -6.84
N ALA A 199 -1.30 4.84 -5.91
CA ALA A 199 -2.47 5.65 -6.22
C ALA A 199 -2.09 7.02 -6.80
N SER A 200 -1.14 7.73 -6.18
CA SER A 200 -0.72 9.06 -6.65
C SER A 200 0.08 9.04 -7.95
N ALA A 201 0.80 7.95 -8.23
CA ALA A 201 1.48 7.78 -9.51
C ALA A 201 0.49 7.53 -10.66
N LEU A 202 -0.59 6.79 -10.41
CA LEU A 202 -1.64 6.49 -11.39
C LEU A 202 -2.57 7.68 -11.63
N ASP A 203 -2.97 8.36 -10.56
CA ASP A 203 -3.77 9.58 -10.62
C ASP A 203 -3.13 10.67 -9.75
N PRO A 204 -2.26 11.51 -10.34
CA PRO A 204 -1.66 12.63 -9.63
C PRO A 204 -2.68 13.68 -9.17
N THR A 205 -3.91 13.68 -9.69
CA THR A 205 -4.97 14.62 -9.31
C THR A 205 -5.71 14.19 -8.04
N LEU A 206 -5.63 12.91 -7.68
CA LEU A 206 -6.11 12.39 -6.41
C LEU A 206 -5.15 12.87 -5.30
N PHE A 207 -5.57 13.90 -4.57
CA PHE A 207 -4.70 14.61 -3.64
C PHE A 207 -4.58 13.89 -2.28
N GLU A 208 -5.58 13.11 -1.92
CA GLU A 208 -5.69 12.39 -0.65
C GLU A 208 -4.50 11.47 -0.34
N PRO A 209 -4.02 10.60 -1.27
CA PRO A 209 -2.84 9.77 -1.06
C PRO A 209 -1.60 10.53 -0.61
N TRP A 210 -1.36 11.73 -1.15
CA TRP A 210 -0.20 12.56 -0.79
C TRP A 210 -0.24 12.94 0.69
N ILE A 211 -1.41 13.42 1.13
CA ILE A 211 -1.64 13.84 2.52
C ILE A 211 -1.53 12.66 3.49
N PHE A 212 -2.12 11.51 3.13
CA PHE A 212 -2.06 10.33 3.99
C PHE A 212 -0.66 9.70 4.04
N SER A 213 0.12 9.81 2.96
CA SER A 213 1.52 9.39 2.95
C SER A 213 2.35 10.20 3.96
N ILE A 214 2.16 11.53 4.01
CA ILE A 214 2.85 12.40 4.99
C ILE A 214 2.53 11.96 6.43
N ASP A 215 1.25 11.73 6.75
CA ASP A 215 0.83 11.22 8.07
C ASP A 215 1.49 9.87 8.39
N CYS A 216 1.51 8.93 7.44
CA CYS A 216 2.16 7.64 7.62
C CYS A 216 3.66 7.79 7.95
N HIS A 217 4.37 8.65 7.22
CA HIS A 217 5.79 8.90 7.47
C HIS A 217 6.02 9.53 8.85
N LEU A 218 5.18 10.48 9.27
CA LEU A 218 5.24 11.07 10.61
C LEU A 218 4.98 10.04 11.72
N ARG A 219 3.97 9.19 11.56
CA ARG A 219 3.66 8.10 12.51
C ARG A 219 4.77 7.06 12.61
N ARG A 220 5.59 6.91 11.58
CA ARG A 220 6.81 6.09 11.58
C ARG A 220 8.05 6.80 12.14
N GLY A 221 7.94 8.06 12.55
CA GLY A 221 9.07 8.87 13.01
C GLY A 221 10.05 9.26 11.89
N ARG A 222 9.66 9.06 10.62
CA ARG A 222 10.44 9.35 9.42
C ARG A 222 10.23 10.81 9.01
N LYS A 223 10.69 11.75 9.84
CA LYS A 223 10.42 13.20 9.66
C LYS A 223 10.99 13.73 8.34
N LEU A 224 12.15 13.25 7.89
CA LEU A 224 12.77 13.69 6.63
C LEU A 224 11.95 13.22 5.42
N GLU A 225 11.51 11.97 5.41
CA GLU A 225 10.68 11.42 4.35
C GLU A 225 9.29 12.06 4.33
N ALA A 226 8.72 12.37 5.50
CA ALA A 226 7.47 13.13 5.61
C ALA A 226 7.61 14.54 5.00
N GLN A 227 8.76 15.20 5.25
CA GLN A 227 9.04 16.52 4.68
C GLN A 227 9.21 16.45 3.16
N ALA A 228 9.90 15.43 2.64
CA ALA A 228 10.01 15.23 1.19
C ALA A 228 8.64 15.00 0.53
N ALA A 229 7.81 14.13 1.10
CA ALA A 229 6.44 13.90 0.61
C ALA A 229 5.58 15.18 0.68
N TYR A 230 5.78 16.02 1.68
CA TYR A 230 5.13 17.32 1.81
C TYR A 230 5.56 18.32 0.73
N GLU A 231 6.86 18.40 0.43
CA GLU A 231 7.39 19.24 -0.64
C GLU A 231 6.85 18.80 -2.02
N GLU A 232 6.76 17.48 -2.26
CA GLU A 232 6.11 16.93 -3.45
C GLU A 232 4.62 17.30 -3.53
N ALA A 233 3.89 17.17 -2.43
CA ALA A 233 2.48 17.53 -2.36
C ALA A 233 2.24 19.04 -2.67
N ILE A 234 3.12 19.93 -2.21
CA ILE A 234 3.04 21.36 -2.54
C ILE A 234 3.36 21.63 -4.01
N ASN A 235 4.37 20.96 -4.56
CA ASN A 235 4.71 21.11 -5.98
C ASN A 235 3.52 20.67 -6.86
N MET A 236 2.82 19.60 -6.46
CA MET A 236 1.57 19.19 -7.08
C MET A 236 0.43 20.20 -6.87
N ASN A 237 0.31 20.85 -5.71
CA ASN A 237 -0.64 21.95 -5.47
C ASN A 237 -0.37 23.17 -6.39
N GLY A 238 0.88 23.44 -6.77
CA GLY A 238 1.19 24.45 -7.79
C GLY A 238 0.62 24.11 -9.18
N LEU A 239 0.39 22.82 -9.45
CA LEU A 239 -0.14 22.28 -10.70
C LEU A 239 -1.66 22.03 -10.66
N LEU A 240 -2.25 21.88 -9.47
CA LEU A 240 -3.66 21.52 -9.25
C LEU A 240 -4.39 22.64 -8.48
N SER A 241 -5.54 23.09 -8.98
CA SER A 241 -6.38 24.06 -8.24
C SER A 241 -7.07 23.38 -7.04
N LEU A 242 -6.38 23.25 -5.90
CA LEU A 242 -6.92 22.66 -4.68
C LEU A 242 -7.93 23.58 -3.96
N ASP A 243 -8.94 22.95 -3.35
CA ASP A 243 -9.86 23.60 -2.42
C ASP A 243 -9.15 24.07 -1.13
N ASP A 244 -9.74 25.06 -0.44
CA ASP A 244 -9.19 25.70 0.75
C ASP A 244 -9.00 24.72 1.92
N SER A 245 -9.80 23.64 1.95
CA SER A 245 -9.67 22.53 2.89
C SER A 245 -8.26 21.91 2.87
N TRP A 246 -7.72 21.66 1.67
CA TRP A 246 -6.40 21.03 1.51
C TRP A 246 -5.24 21.97 1.83
N LYS A 247 -5.41 23.26 1.51
CA LYS A 247 -4.42 24.30 1.85
C LYS A 247 -4.25 24.40 3.36
N LEU A 248 -5.35 24.35 4.11
CA LEU A 248 -5.32 24.40 5.58
C LEU A 248 -4.56 23.21 6.19
N ILE A 249 -4.72 22.01 5.62
CA ILE A 249 -3.99 20.81 6.04
C ILE A 249 -2.49 20.95 5.74
N LEU A 250 -2.12 21.41 4.55
CA LEU A 250 -0.71 21.65 4.20
C LEU A 250 -0.06 22.71 5.10
N MET A 251 -0.79 23.75 5.50
CA MET A 251 -0.30 24.74 6.46
C MET A 251 -0.06 24.14 7.84
N HIS A 252 -0.90 23.19 8.27
CA HIS A 252 -0.68 22.48 9.53
C HIS A 252 0.61 21.66 9.50
N TYR A 253 0.85 20.89 8.44
CA TYR A 253 2.11 20.15 8.29
C TYR A 253 3.33 21.06 8.18
N GLN A 254 3.20 22.23 7.54
CA GLN A 254 4.26 23.24 7.52
C GLN A 254 4.71 23.61 8.94
N ALA A 255 3.75 23.85 9.83
CA ALA A 255 4.03 24.18 11.23
C ALA A 255 4.73 23.03 11.96
N VAL A 256 4.36 21.77 11.67
CA VAL A 256 5.01 20.58 12.24
C VAL A 256 6.47 20.42 11.79
N PHE A 257 6.79 20.77 10.54
CA PHE A 257 8.17 20.67 10.03
C PHE A 257 9.06 21.83 10.46
N THR A 258 8.47 23.01 10.69
CA THR A 258 9.19 24.23 11.10
C THR A 258 9.35 24.38 12.62
N ALA A 259 8.64 23.58 13.41
CA ALA A 259 8.82 23.42 14.85
C ALA A 259 9.89 22.36 15.20
#